data_AF-A0A7X8FVB8-F1
#
_entry.id   AF-A0A7X8FVB8-F1
#
_cell.length_a   1.000
_cell.length_b   1.000
_cell.length_c   1.000
_cell.angle_alpha   90.00
_cell.angle_beta   90.00
_cell.angle_gamma   90.00
#
_symmetry.space_group_name_H-M   'P 1'
#
loop_
_entity.id
_entity.type
_entity.pdbx_description
1 polymer ?
#
loop_
_entity_poly.entity_id
_entity_poly.type
_entity_poly.pdbx_seq_one_letter_code
_entity_poly.pdbx_strand_id
1 'polypeptide(L)'
;MIRTVLVKLLKTSPLFRLVLIPLAFIIFAGLFLVIDVLAHKKPELHLLEPAIAQSGEVVVIHGDHFGTSPQDNWVEISGDRLSANTILEWEPNRIMVLLPETVQDGLVYVATGAGKSNPLIFANRSNIPVRNVVQTSITFPEITGFNTPRVETGKRLVISGKNFGLSREDSRVLFTWQLDPAIPLSPQNRISQSTIPCSETLFEYEFWSDQEIRVRVPDGAASGSVYVQTSRGLSNGEPVQIINQPGKKLYSDQRTYTVSLNVDITNIAAEDGNMLLLRIPRPVASATQRNIEITRSEPAPYLENYRGMIFHQFENLRPGRTLSASHTFLVTVYRVETEITANQVRPY
;
A
#
# COMPACT_ATOMS: atom_id res chain seq x y z
N MET A 1 -14.38 -57.34 67.82
CA MET A 1 -15.79 -57.75 68.05
C MET A 1 -16.58 -57.92 66.75
N ILE A 2 -16.43 -57.04 65.75
CA ILE A 2 -17.15 -57.09 64.45
C ILE A 2 -16.81 -58.33 63.59
N ARG A 3 -15.53 -58.71 63.51
CA ARG A 3 -15.08 -59.88 62.70
C ARG A 3 -15.72 -61.20 63.14
N THR A 4 -15.87 -61.40 64.45
CA THR A 4 -16.42 -62.63 65.04
C THR A 4 -17.93 -62.77 64.78
N VAL A 5 -18.65 -61.65 64.76
CA VAL A 5 -20.09 -61.59 64.44
C VAL A 5 -20.33 -61.84 62.95
N LEU A 6 -19.52 -61.23 62.08
CA LEU A 6 -19.62 -61.37 60.63
C LEU A 6 -19.45 -62.83 60.17
N VAL A 7 -18.46 -63.53 60.74
CA VAL A 7 -18.17 -64.95 60.42
C VAL A 7 -19.28 -65.88 60.90
N LYS A 8 -19.92 -65.57 62.04
CA LYS A 8 -21.02 -66.37 62.58
C LYS A 8 -22.27 -66.23 61.71
N LEU A 9 -22.62 -65.00 61.29
CA LEU A 9 -23.73 -64.70 60.38
C LEU A 9 -23.55 -65.31 58.98
N LEU A 10 -22.32 -65.34 58.46
CA LEU A 10 -21.99 -65.97 57.17
C LEU A 10 -22.21 -67.50 57.18
N LYS A 11 -22.02 -68.17 58.33
CA LYS A 11 -22.16 -69.62 58.45
C LYS A 11 -23.60 -70.09 58.74
N THR A 12 -24.38 -69.34 59.52
CA THR A 12 -25.69 -69.81 60.02
C THR A 12 -26.90 -69.37 59.19
N SER A 13 -26.82 -68.27 58.42
CA SER A 13 -28.00 -67.74 57.72
C SER A 13 -27.86 -67.83 56.18
N PRO A 14 -28.78 -68.51 55.47
CA PRO A 14 -28.73 -68.64 54.02
C PRO A 14 -29.10 -67.33 53.29
N LEU A 15 -30.05 -66.54 53.83
CA LEU A 15 -30.49 -65.27 53.25
C LEU A 15 -29.38 -64.19 53.25
N PHE A 16 -28.56 -64.14 54.30
CA PHE A 16 -27.46 -63.17 54.38
C PHE A 16 -26.37 -63.46 53.34
N ARG A 17 -26.07 -64.74 53.06
CA ARG A 17 -25.18 -65.14 51.96
C ARG A 17 -25.75 -64.79 50.60
N LEU A 18 -27.07 -64.98 50.42
CA LEU A 18 -27.76 -64.69 49.17
C LEU A 18 -27.74 -63.20 48.81
N VAL A 19 -27.65 -62.29 49.79
CA VAL A 19 -27.58 -60.83 49.55
C VAL A 19 -26.14 -60.31 49.56
N LEU A 20 -25.28 -60.79 50.46
CA LEU A 20 -23.93 -60.24 50.63
C LEU A 20 -22.98 -60.62 49.49
N ILE A 21 -23.13 -61.82 48.90
CA ILE A 21 -22.30 -62.27 47.77
C ILE A 21 -22.57 -61.41 46.51
N PRO A 22 -23.83 -61.22 46.03
CA PRO A 22 -24.06 -60.36 44.88
C PRO A 22 -23.75 -58.89 45.18
N LEU A 23 -23.95 -58.40 46.41
CA LEU A 23 -23.56 -57.03 46.76
C LEU A 23 -22.04 -56.84 46.69
N ALA A 24 -21.25 -57.79 47.20
CA ALA A 24 -19.80 -57.77 47.07
C ALA A 24 -19.35 -57.86 45.60
N PHE A 25 -20.04 -58.65 44.78
CA PHE A 25 -19.78 -58.75 43.34
C PHE A 25 -20.09 -57.43 42.61
N ILE A 26 -21.19 -56.75 42.94
CA ILE A 26 -21.54 -55.44 42.37
C ILE A 26 -20.50 -54.38 42.77
N ILE A 27 -20.05 -54.38 44.02
CA ILE A 27 -19.01 -53.45 44.48
C ILE A 27 -17.69 -53.74 43.76
N PHE A 28 -17.31 -55.01 43.62
CA PHE A 28 -16.09 -55.40 42.91
C PHE A 28 -16.17 -55.08 41.41
N ALA A 29 -17.30 -55.35 40.75
CA ALA A 29 -17.54 -54.99 39.36
C ALA A 29 -17.55 -53.47 39.15
N GLY A 30 -18.13 -52.72 40.09
CA GLY A 30 -18.10 -51.25 40.08
C GLY A 30 -16.69 -50.71 40.26
N LEU A 31 -15.91 -51.27 41.19
CA LEU A 31 -14.50 -50.91 41.40
C LEU A 31 -13.66 -51.25 40.17
N PHE A 32 -13.88 -52.42 39.57
CA PHE A 32 -13.22 -52.87 38.36
C PHE A 32 -13.53 -51.94 37.17
N LEU A 33 -14.80 -51.55 36.99
CA LEU A 33 -15.20 -50.57 35.97
C LEU A 33 -14.56 -49.20 36.21
N VAL A 34 -14.48 -48.74 37.46
CA VAL A 34 -13.82 -47.46 37.78
C VAL A 34 -12.32 -47.53 37.48
N ILE A 35 -11.65 -48.64 37.81
CA ILE A 35 -10.23 -48.86 37.49
C ILE A 35 -10.03 -48.92 35.98
N ASP A 36 -10.90 -49.60 35.25
CA ASP A 36 -10.83 -49.73 33.79
C ASP A 36 -11.00 -48.37 33.08
N VAL A 37 -11.94 -47.55 33.55
CA VAL A 37 -12.15 -46.18 33.05
C VAL A 37 -10.97 -45.25 33.40
N LEU A 38 -10.36 -45.40 34.59
CA LEU A 38 -9.17 -44.65 34.95
C LEU A 38 -7.94 -45.07 34.13
N ALA A 39 -7.85 -46.34 33.73
CA ALA A 39 -6.74 -46.88 32.95
C ALA A 39 -6.84 -46.50 31.45
N HIS A 40 -8.04 -46.27 30.93
CA HIS A 40 -8.28 -45.99 29.49
C HIS A 40 -8.72 -44.55 29.23
N LYS A 41 -7.98 -43.58 29.76
CA LYS A 41 -8.19 -42.17 29.40
C LYS A 41 -7.72 -41.91 27.98
N LYS A 42 -8.50 -41.11 27.24
CA LYS A 42 -8.14 -40.67 25.89
C LYS A 42 -6.88 -39.80 25.94
N PRO A 43 -6.02 -39.85 24.91
CA PRO A 43 -4.87 -38.97 24.81
C PRO A 43 -5.34 -37.52 24.71
N GLU A 44 -4.59 -36.58 25.30
CA GLU A 44 -4.89 -35.15 25.25
C GLU A 44 -3.65 -34.38 24.81
N LEU A 45 -3.80 -33.48 23.84
CA LEU A 45 -2.74 -32.63 23.30
C LEU A 45 -2.81 -31.24 23.93
N HIS A 46 -1.69 -30.79 24.52
CA HIS A 46 -1.56 -29.47 25.13
C HIS A 46 -0.82 -28.48 24.23
N LEU A 47 0.31 -28.89 23.65
CA LEU A 47 1.19 -27.99 22.89
C LEU A 47 1.98 -28.75 21.81
N LEU A 48 2.19 -28.10 20.66
CA LEU A 48 3.16 -28.48 19.65
C LEU A 48 4.31 -27.47 19.65
N GLU A 49 5.54 -27.94 19.85
CA GLU A 49 6.73 -27.10 19.89
C GLU A 49 7.79 -27.57 18.88
N PRO A 50 8.07 -26.80 17.82
CA PRO A 50 7.30 -25.64 17.33
C PRO A 50 6.02 -26.05 16.58
N ALA A 51 4.95 -25.25 16.69
CA ALA A 51 3.71 -25.45 15.90
C ALA A 51 3.87 -25.12 14.40
N ILE A 52 4.98 -24.45 14.03
CA ILE A 52 5.36 -24.11 12.66
C ILE A 52 6.76 -24.64 12.37
N ALA A 53 6.86 -25.67 11.55
CA ALA A 53 8.12 -26.31 11.20
C ALA A 53 8.16 -26.70 9.72
N GLN A 54 9.33 -27.07 9.21
CA GLN A 54 9.50 -27.60 7.84
C GLN A 54 9.85 -29.09 7.89
N SER A 55 9.75 -29.76 6.74
CA SER A 55 10.24 -31.14 6.60
C SER A 55 11.68 -31.29 7.10
N GLY A 56 11.94 -32.39 7.82
CA GLY A 56 13.25 -32.68 8.40
C GLY A 56 13.53 -31.98 9.74
N GLU A 57 12.66 -31.08 10.21
CA GLU A 57 12.72 -30.56 11.58
C GLU A 57 12.00 -31.49 12.56
N VAL A 58 12.37 -31.39 13.84
CA VAL A 58 11.75 -32.13 14.92
C VAL A 58 10.67 -31.28 15.58
N VAL A 59 9.47 -31.84 15.72
CA VAL A 59 8.37 -31.28 16.51
C VAL A 59 8.17 -32.11 17.77
N VAL A 60 8.06 -31.42 18.90
CA VAL A 60 7.74 -32.03 20.19
C VAL A 60 6.26 -31.83 20.47
N ILE A 61 5.57 -32.93 20.72
CA ILE A 61 4.16 -32.99 21.05
C ILE A 61 4.04 -33.19 22.56
N HIS A 62 3.47 -32.21 23.26
CA HIS A 62 3.21 -32.27 24.70
C HIS A 62 1.75 -32.60 24.97
N GLY A 63 1.50 -33.47 25.94
CA GLY A 63 0.15 -33.90 26.28
C GLY A 63 0.12 -34.87 27.44
N ASP A 64 -0.95 -35.65 27.51
CA ASP A 64 -1.13 -36.71 28.51
C ASP A 64 -1.75 -37.97 27.88
N HIS A 65 -1.52 -39.12 28.53
CA HIS A 65 -2.11 -40.42 28.18
C HIS A 65 -1.79 -40.90 26.75
N PHE A 66 -0.58 -40.62 26.26
CA PHE A 66 -0.11 -41.11 24.95
C PHE A 66 0.23 -42.61 24.93
N GLY A 67 0.24 -43.26 26.10
CA GLY A 67 0.74 -44.63 26.23
C GLY A 67 2.27 -44.68 26.23
N THR A 68 2.82 -45.89 26.35
CA THR A 68 4.26 -46.11 26.59
C THR A 68 5.03 -46.57 25.34
N SER A 69 4.36 -46.74 24.21
CA SER A 69 4.96 -47.28 22.99
C SER A 69 4.19 -46.87 21.73
N PRO A 70 4.89 -46.64 20.60
CA PRO A 70 4.27 -46.37 19.30
C PRO A 70 3.80 -47.63 18.55
N GLN A 71 3.87 -48.83 19.15
CA GLN A 71 3.45 -50.07 18.48
C GLN A 71 1.95 -50.07 18.13
N ASP A 72 1.11 -49.71 19.11
CA ASP A 72 -0.36 -49.65 18.97
C ASP A 72 -0.89 -48.20 18.93
N ASN A 73 0.00 -47.21 19.05
CA ASN A 73 -0.33 -45.80 19.11
C ASN A 73 0.39 -45.05 17.97
N TRP A 74 -0.21 -44.01 17.43
CA TRP A 74 0.43 -43.23 16.35
C TRP A 74 0.08 -41.76 16.40
N VAL A 75 0.91 -40.97 15.71
CA VAL A 75 0.64 -39.57 15.41
C VAL A 75 0.07 -39.47 14.00
N GLU A 76 -0.94 -38.63 13.82
CA GLU A 76 -1.57 -38.33 12.54
C GLU A 76 -1.43 -36.83 12.26
N ILE A 77 -0.96 -36.46 11.07
CA ILE A 77 -0.85 -35.07 10.62
C ILE A 77 -1.59 -34.92 9.30
N SER A 78 -2.56 -34.00 9.23
CA SER A 78 -3.38 -33.75 8.03
C SER A 78 -4.09 -35.00 7.47
N GLY A 79 -4.44 -35.94 8.35
CA GLY A 79 -5.08 -37.20 7.99
C GLY A 79 -4.12 -38.35 7.68
N ASP A 80 -2.81 -38.08 7.57
CA ASP A 80 -1.79 -39.10 7.30
C ASP A 80 -1.18 -39.64 8.60
N ARG A 81 -1.18 -40.97 8.73
CA ARG A 81 -0.51 -41.66 9.83
C ARG A 81 1.01 -41.61 9.63
N LEU A 82 1.71 -41.06 10.62
CA LEU A 82 3.16 -41.04 10.60
C LEU A 82 3.74 -42.44 10.77
N SER A 83 4.85 -42.68 10.07
CA SER A 83 5.55 -43.96 10.10
C SER A 83 6.34 -44.10 11.41
N ALA A 84 6.50 -45.33 11.91
CA ALA A 84 7.19 -45.55 13.19
C ALA A 84 8.65 -45.06 13.18
N ASN A 85 9.29 -44.97 12.01
CA ASN A 85 10.65 -44.46 11.84
C ASN A 85 10.79 -42.93 11.99
N THR A 86 9.70 -42.17 11.92
CA THR A 86 9.71 -40.72 12.16
C THR A 86 9.57 -40.39 13.65
N ILE A 87 9.22 -41.35 14.49
CA ILE A 87 9.11 -41.16 15.93
C ILE A 87 10.50 -41.36 16.55
N LEU A 88 11.06 -40.28 17.08
CA LEU A 88 12.36 -40.29 17.75
C LEU A 88 12.23 -40.73 19.21
N GLU A 89 11.14 -40.33 19.86
CA GLU A 89 10.87 -40.60 21.27
C GLU A 89 9.36 -40.68 21.51
N TRP A 90 8.93 -41.59 22.37
CA TRP A 90 7.54 -41.74 22.78
C TRP A 90 7.45 -41.99 24.29
N GLU A 91 6.92 -41.01 25.00
CA GLU A 91 6.62 -41.06 26.42
C GLU A 91 5.13 -40.76 26.65
N PRO A 92 4.56 -41.12 27.82
CA PRO A 92 3.14 -40.91 28.11
C PRO A 92 2.66 -39.46 28.03
N ASN A 93 3.56 -38.49 28.14
CA ASN A 93 3.28 -37.05 28.12
C ASN A 93 4.06 -36.26 27.05
N ARG A 94 4.88 -36.95 26.24
CA ARG A 94 5.77 -36.31 25.27
C ARG A 94 6.06 -37.23 24.10
N ILE A 95 5.94 -36.72 22.87
CA ILE A 95 6.37 -37.45 21.67
C ILE A 95 7.27 -36.54 20.84
N MET A 96 8.45 -37.02 20.47
CA MET A 96 9.33 -36.33 19.52
C MET A 96 9.18 -36.93 18.14
N VAL A 97 8.84 -36.09 17.16
CA VAL A 97 8.57 -36.52 15.79
C VAL A 97 9.48 -35.77 14.84
N LEU A 98 10.21 -36.50 14.01
CA LEU A 98 10.90 -35.96 12.83
C LEU A 98 9.90 -35.82 11.68
N LEU A 99 9.69 -34.61 11.18
CA LEU A 99 8.70 -34.37 10.14
C LEU A 99 9.13 -34.98 8.78
N PRO A 100 8.29 -35.79 8.13
CA PRO A 100 8.59 -36.36 6.81
C PRO A 100 8.48 -35.31 5.70
N GLU A 101 9.08 -35.59 4.53
CA GLU A 101 9.02 -34.73 3.35
C GLU A 101 7.60 -34.49 2.81
N THR A 102 6.69 -35.42 3.10
CA THR A 102 5.29 -35.33 2.69
C THR A 102 4.41 -34.53 3.65
N VAL A 103 4.98 -33.89 4.68
CA VAL A 103 4.19 -33.19 5.69
C VAL A 103 3.42 -32.01 5.09
N GLN A 104 2.11 -31.98 5.32
CA GLN A 104 1.23 -30.88 4.89
C GLN A 104 0.74 -30.07 6.09
N ASP A 105 0.21 -28.87 5.82
CA ASP A 105 -0.54 -28.11 6.81
C ASP A 105 -1.78 -28.90 7.23
N GLY A 106 -2.13 -28.88 8.51
CA GLY A 106 -3.31 -29.59 8.97
C GLY A 106 -3.38 -29.79 10.46
N LEU A 107 -4.37 -30.60 10.86
CA LEU A 107 -4.59 -30.96 12.26
C LEU A 107 -3.68 -32.14 12.64
N VAL A 108 -3.14 -32.08 13.85
CA VAL A 108 -2.34 -33.12 14.49
C VAL A 108 -3.18 -33.83 15.53
N TYR A 109 -3.14 -35.15 15.52
CA TYR A 109 -3.77 -36.02 16.51
C TYR A 109 -2.78 -37.05 17.03
N VAL A 110 -2.99 -37.49 18.28
CA VAL A 110 -2.43 -38.73 18.80
C VAL A 110 -3.57 -39.72 18.95
N ALA A 111 -3.41 -40.91 18.37
CA ALA A 111 -4.36 -41.99 18.47
C ALA A 111 -3.78 -43.13 19.31
N THR A 112 -4.55 -43.59 20.29
CA THR A 112 -4.23 -44.75 21.12
C THR A 112 -5.39 -45.75 21.10
N GLY A 113 -5.20 -46.91 21.74
CA GLY A 113 -6.28 -47.88 21.95
C GLY A 113 -7.53 -47.31 22.67
N ALA A 114 -7.39 -46.21 23.41
CA ALA A 114 -8.50 -45.52 24.08
C ALA A 114 -9.24 -44.52 23.16
N GLY A 115 -8.67 -44.16 22.02
CA GLY A 115 -9.26 -43.25 21.02
C GLY A 115 -8.29 -42.17 20.52
N LYS A 116 -8.82 -41.23 19.73
CA LYS A 116 -8.09 -40.04 19.23
C LYS A 116 -8.14 -38.88 20.22
N SER A 117 -7.08 -38.08 20.24
CA SER A 117 -6.96 -36.85 21.03
C SER A 117 -7.80 -35.69 20.48
N ASN A 118 -7.82 -34.58 21.20
CA ASN A 118 -8.17 -33.28 20.62
C ASN A 118 -7.16 -32.87 19.53
N PRO A 119 -7.56 -32.06 18.55
CA PRO A 119 -6.67 -31.58 17.49
C PRO A 119 -5.81 -30.40 17.94
N LEU A 120 -4.58 -30.33 17.43
CA LEU A 120 -3.77 -29.10 17.38
C LEU A 120 -3.44 -28.74 15.93
N ILE A 121 -3.31 -27.45 15.61
CA ILE A 121 -2.97 -26.99 14.26
C ILE A 121 -1.45 -27.02 14.08
N PHE A 122 -1.01 -27.62 12.97
CA PHE A 122 0.36 -27.57 12.48
C PHE A 122 0.41 -26.84 11.13
N ALA A 123 1.40 -25.97 10.96
CA ALA A 123 1.67 -25.31 9.69
C ALA A 123 3.07 -25.66 9.18
N ASN A 124 3.14 -26.18 7.96
CA ASN A 124 4.37 -26.38 7.23
C ASN A 124 4.89 -25.02 6.76
N ARG A 125 6.08 -24.62 7.24
CA ARG A 125 6.70 -23.34 6.89
C ARG A 125 6.89 -23.16 5.38
N SER A 126 7.09 -24.24 4.62
CA SER A 126 7.24 -24.19 3.16
C SER A 126 5.96 -23.80 2.42
N ASN A 127 4.79 -23.98 3.05
CA ASN A 127 3.49 -23.64 2.48
C ASN A 127 2.96 -22.27 2.94
N ILE A 128 3.63 -21.64 3.92
CA ILE A 128 3.30 -20.28 4.33
C ILE A 128 3.72 -19.35 3.17
N PRO A 129 2.77 -18.65 2.51
CA PRO A 129 3.11 -17.69 1.47
C PRO A 129 3.92 -16.57 2.13
N VAL A 130 5.23 -16.58 1.92
CA VAL A 130 6.04 -15.41 2.25
C VAL A 130 5.56 -14.34 1.28
N ARG A 131 4.89 -13.32 1.80
CA ARG A 131 4.60 -12.13 1.02
C ARG A 131 5.96 -11.65 0.53
N ASN A 132 6.24 -11.79 -0.78
CA ASN A 132 7.31 -11.05 -1.42
C ASN A 132 6.95 -9.58 -1.21
N VAL A 133 7.39 -9.01 -0.10
CA VAL A 133 7.67 -7.59 -0.04
C VAL A 133 8.87 -7.45 -0.95
N VAL A 134 8.59 -7.34 -2.26
CA VAL A 134 9.48 -6.56 -3.10
C VAL A 134 9.54 -5.22 -2.38
N GLN A 135 10.63 -4.98 -1.66
CA GLN A 135 11.06 -3.64 -1.39
C GLN A 135 11.28 -3.06 -2.78
N THR A 136 10.21 -2.56 -3.41
CA THR A 136 10.37 -1.60 -4.48
C THR A 136 11.01 -0.45 -3.74
N SER A 137 12.35 -0.41 -3.75
CA SER A 137 13.07 0.81 -3.48
C SER A 137 12.38 1.85 -4.35
N ILE A 138 11.59 2.73 -3.76
CA ILE A 138 10.96 3.82 -4.49
C ILE A 138 12.13 4.67 -4.92
N THR A 139 12.63 4.40 -6.13
CA THR A 139 13.72 5.16 -6.70
C THR A 139 13.12 6.47 -7.16
N PHE A 140 13.27 7.49 -6.30
CA PHE A 140 12.98 8.87 -6.66
C PHE A 140 13.75 9.24 -7.93
N PRO A 141 13.22 10.18 -8.74
CA PRO A 141 13.98 10.75 -9.84
C PRO A 141 15.29 11.36 -9.29
N GLU A 142 16.38 11.23 -10.02
CA GLU A 142 17.68 11.77 -9.63
C GLU A 142 18.29 12.52 -10.80
N ILE A 143 18.61 13.79 -10.61
CA ILE A 143 19.40 14.59 -11.56
C ILE A 143 20.88 14.34 -11.25
N THR A 144 21.62 13.83 -12.24
CA THR A 144 23.07 13.62 -12.13
C THR A 144 23.87 14.81 -12.66
N GLY A 145 23.25 15.70 -13.43
CA GLY A 145 23.89 16.94 -13.87
C GLY A 145 23.24 17.59 -15.09
N PHE A 146 23.87 18.66 -15.56
CA PHE A 146 23.47 19.41 -16.75
C PHE A 146 24.58 19.43 -17.79
N ASN A 147 24.22 19.66 -19.05
CA ASN A 147 25.22 19.90 -20.11
C ASN A 147 26.02 21.20 -19.92
N THR A 148 25.50 22.15 -19.14
CA THR A 148 26.18 23.41 -18.81
C THR A 148 25.79 23.88 -17.41
N PRO A 149 26.72 24.43 -16.61
CA PRO A 149 26.41 25.01 -15.31
C PRO A 149 25.72 26.38 -15.41
N ARG A 150 25.74 27.02 -16.59
CA ARG A 150 25.16 28.35 -16.83
C ARG A 150 24.34 28.36 -18.12
N VAL A 151 23.12 28.90 -18.07
CA VAL A 151 22.20 28.94 -19.22
C VAL A 151 21.35 30.21 -19.19
N GLU A 152 21.06 30.78 -20.36
CA GLU A 152 20.18 31.95 -20.48
C GLU A 152 18.71 31.53 -20.53
N THR A 153 17.82 32.41 -20.07
CA THR A 153 16.36 32.22 -20.23
C THR A 153 15.97 32.04 -21.69
N GLY A 154 15.08 31.08 -21.96
CA GLY A 154 14.64 30.67 -23.30
C GLY A 154 15.62 29.77 -24.08
N LYS A 155 16.86 29.56 -23.58
CA LYS A 155 17.82 28.62 -24.18
C LYS A 155 17.59 27.20 -23.67
N ARG A 156 18.09 26.24 -24.44
CA ARG A 156 17.99 24.80 -24.12
C ARG A 156 18.93 24.44 -22.97
N LEU A 157 18.39 23.72 -22.00
CA LEU A 157 19.12 23.00 -20.96
C LEU A 157 18.88 21.50 -21.14
N VAL A 158 19.95 20.71 -21.11
CA VAL A 158 19.89 19.24 -21.10
C VAL A 158 20.16 18.77 -19.68
N ILE A 159 19.22 17.98 -19.15
CA ILE A 159 19.22 17.44 -17.80
C ILE A 159 19.46 15.94 -17.91
N SER A 160 20.58 15.46 -17.37
CA SER A 160 20.91 14.04 -17.32
C SER A 160 20.57 13.48 -15.93
N GLY A 161 20.10 12.23 -15.88
CA GLY A 161 19.74 11.61 -14.62
C GLY A 161 19.21 10.19 -14.74
N LYS A 162 18.38 9.79 -13.78
CA LYS A 162 17.77 8.46 -13.70
C LYS A 162 16.35 8.56 -13.15
N ASN A 163 15.52 7.58 -13.49
CA ASN A 163 14.16 7.42 -12.98
C ASN A 163 13.22 8.61 -13.28
N PHE A 164 13.45 9.33 -14.37
CA PHE A 164 12.55 10.39 -14.84
C PHE A 164 11.25 9.83 -15.45
N GLY A 165 11.20 8.52 -15.74
CA GLY A 165 10.08 7.87 -16.41
C GLY A 165 10.21 7.91 -17.93
N LEU A 166 9.75 6.85 -18.58
CA LEU A 166 9.83 6.68 -20.05
C LEU A 166 9.00 7.71 -20.81
N SER A 167 7.93 8.23 -20.19
CA SER A 167 7.10 9.28 -20.73
C SER A 167 6.84 10.33 -19.66
N ARG A 168 6.60 11.58 -20.08
CA ARG A 168 6.45 12.71 -19.14
C ARG A 168 5.19 12.57 -18.29
N GLU A 169 4.06 12.19 -18.88
CA GLU A 169 2.75 12.26 -18.21
C GLU A 169 2.56 13.62 -17.50
N ASP A 170 2.15 13.63 -16.24
CA ASP A 170 2.00 14.83 -15.39
C ASP A 170 3.33 15.30 -14.75
N SER A 171 4.47 14.71 -15.12
CA SER A 171 5.78 15.08 -14.61
C SER A 171 6.21 16.46 -15.08
N ARG A 172 6.94 17.18 -14.21
CA ARG A 172 7.31 18.59 -14.39
C ARG A 172 8.78 18.82 -14.09
N VAL A 173 9.38 19.78 -14.79
CA VAL A 173 10.70 20.33 -14.47
C VAL A 173 10.47 21.67 -13.82
N LEU A 174 11.03 21.87 -12.64
CA LEU A 174 10.79 23.02 -11.77
C LEU A 174 12.08 23.81 -11.62
N PHE A 175 12.09 25.06 -12.07
CA PHE A 175 13.20 25.99 -11.90
C PHE A 175 12.97 26.85 -10.67
N THR A 176 14.03 27.26 -9.97
CA THR A 176 13.91 28.27 -8.91
C THR A 176 13.27 29.56 -9.45
N TRP A 177 12.40 30.18 -8.65
CA TRP A 177 11.67 31.40 -8.99
C TRP A 177 11.98 32.51 -7.97
N GLN A 178 12.35 33.70 -8.45
CA GLN A 178 12.77 34.83 -7.62
C GLN A 178 11.56 35.57 -7.02
N LEU A 179 10.94 34.96 -6.01
CA LEU A 179 9.89 35.58 -5.21
C LEU A 179 10.49 36.60 -4.22
N ASP A 180 9.76 37.68 -3.94
CA ASP A 180 10.07 38.58 -2.83
C ASP A 180 10.19 37.80 -1.51
N PRO A 181 11.34 37.86 -0.80
CA PRO A 181 11.53 37.21 0.49
C PRO A 181 10.50 37.62 1.56
N ALA A 182 9.83 38.77 1.41
CA ALA A 182 8.77 39.21 2.31
C ALA A 182 7.49 38.36 2.21
N ILE A 183 7.32 37.59 1.14
CA ILE A 183 6.14 36.72 0.96
C ILE A 183 6.35 35.42 1.75
N PRO A 184 5.51 35.12 2.75
CA PRO A 184 5.68 33.94 3.59
C PRO A 184 5.40 32.66 2.79
N LEU A 185 6.36 31.74 2.83
CA LEU A 185 6.22 30.42 2.24
C LEU A 185 5.75 29.42 3.28
N SER A 186 4.76 28.60 2.94
CA SER A 186 4.35 27.49 3.78
C SER A 186 5.44 26.40 3.76
N PRO A 187 5.82 25.81 4.91
CA PRO A 187 6.82 24.74 4.93
C PRO A 187 6.43 23.56 4.05
N GLN A 188 5.13 23.24 3.97
CA GLN A 188 4.60 22.09 3.23
C GLN A 188 4.62 22.31 1.70
N ASN A 189 4.40 23.54 1.22
CA ASN A 189 4.33 23.83 -0.23
C ASN A 189 5.50 24.69 -0.74
N ARG A 190 6.61 24.75 0.00
CA ARG A 190 7.74 25.62 -0.33
C ARG A 190 8.21 25.46 -1.77
N ILE A 191 8.41 24.22 -2.24
CA ILE A 191 8.85 23.94 -3.62
C ILE A 191 7.85 24.49 -4.63
N SER A 192 6.57 24.18 -4.48
CA SER A 192 5.51 24.66 -5.39
C SER A 192 5.40 26.18 -5.42
N GLN A 193 5.67 26.85 -4.29
CA GLN A 193 5.59 28.30 -4.14
C GLN A 193 6.87 29.05 -4.55
N SER A 194 8.04 28.40 -4.51
CA SER A 194 9.35 29.01 -4.82
C SER A 194 9.97 28.54 -6.13
N THR A 195 9.24 27.76 -6.93
CA THR A 195 9.70 27.29 -8.24
C THR A 195 8.73 27.67 -9.34
N ILE A 196 9.15 27.63 -10.59
CA ILE A 196 8.30 27.78 -11.77
C ILE A 196 8.43 26.53 -12.65
N PRO A 197 7.32 25.89 -13.05
CA PRO A 197 7.36 24.75 -13.95
C PRO A 197 7.64 25.19 -15.39
N CYS A 198 8.32 24.34 -16.16
CA CYS A 198 8.26 24.43 -17.62
C CYS A 198 6.82 24.24 -18.11
N SER A 199 6.45 24.99 -19.13
CA SER A 199 5.13 25.04 -19.72
C SER A 199 5.04 24.18 -20.98
N GLU A 200 4.03 23.30 -21.01
CA GLU A 200 3.69 22.56 -22.23
C GLU A 200 3.08 23.48 -23.30
N THR A 201 2.29 24.48 -22.90
CA THR A 201 1.60 25.38 -23.85
C THR A 201 2.54 26.40 -24.49
N LEU A 202 3.70 26.65 -23.88
CA LEU A 202 4.77 27.49 -24.45
C LEU A 202 5.86 26.66 -25.15
N PHE A 203 5.64 25.35 -25.33
CA PHE A 203 6.59 24.43 -25.98
C PHE A 203 7.99 24.43 -25.35
N GLU A 204 8.06 24.53 -24.02
CA GLU A 204 9.34 24.54 -23.29
C GLU A 204 9.90 23.13 -23.10
N TYR A 205 9.12 22.09 -23.35
CA TYR A 205 9.60 20.71 -23.40
C TYR A 205 9.99 20.33 -24.83
N GLU A 206 11.24 19.93 -25.02
CA GLU A 206 11.73 19.46 -26.33
C GLU A 206 11.93 17.95 -26.39
N PHE A 207 12.31 17.32 -25.28
CA PHE A 207 12.54 15.87 -25.20
C PHE A 207 12.40 15.36 -23.77
N TRP A 208 11.91 14.12 -23.62
CA TRP A 208 11.81 13.42 -22.34
C TRP A 208 12.11 11.95 -22.51
N SER A 209 12.90 11.40 -21.59
CA SER A 209 13.17 9.98 -21.42
C SER A 209 13.50 9.71 -19.95
N ASP A 210 13.70 8.44 -19.59
CA ASP A 210 14.02 8.06 -18.21
C ASP A 210 15.36 8.60 -17.71
N GLN A 211 16.28 8.95 -18.61
CA GLN A 211 17.65 9.35 -18.29
C GLN A 211 18.03 10.75 -18.77
N GLU A 212 17.23 11.34 -19.65
CA GLU A 212 17.53 12.63 -20.26
C GLU A 212 16.25 13.44 -20.51
N ILE A 213 16.27 14.70 -20.10
CA ILE A 213 15.23 15.68 -20.37
C ILE A 213 15.87 16.88 -21.08
N ARG A 214 15.24 17.38 -22.15
CA ARG A 214 15.64 18.62 -22.81
C ARG A 214 14.51 19.62 -22.70
N VAL A 215 14.79 20.76 -22.07
CA VAL A 215 13.84 21.85 -21.87
C VAL A 215 14.43 23.18 -22.29
N ARG A 216 13.56 24.15 -22.57
CA ARG A 216 13.92 25.58 -22.61
C ARG A 216 13.71 26.17 -21.24
N VAL A 217 14.67 26.96 -20.79
CA VAL A 217 14.57 27.66 -19.50
C VAL A 217 13.37 28.61 -19.53
N PRO A 218 12.39 28.46 -18.62
CA PRO A 218 11.15 29.24 -18.65
C PRO A 218 11.39 30.71 -18.30
N ASP A 219 10.50 31.59 -18.77
CA ASP A 219 10.51 32.99 -18.31
C ASP A 219 10.29 33.06 -16.79
N GLY A 220 11.04 33.91 -16.10
CA GLY A 220 10.99 34.02 -14.65
C GLY A 220 11.83 33.00 -13.88
N ALA A 221 12.48 32.05 -14.56
CA ALA A 221 13.50 31.22 -13.92
C ALA A 221 14.63 32.10 -13.35
N ALA A 222 15.11 31.71 -12.17
CA ALA A 222 16.20 32.36 -11.46
C ALA A 222 17.30 31.35 -11.14
N SER A 223 18.49 31.86 -10.85
CA SER A 223 19.61 31.01 -10.39
C SER A 223 19.23 30.30 -9.09
N GLY A 224 19.50 29.00 -9.02
CA GLY A 224 19.10 28.16 -7.90
C GLY A 224 19.00 26.69 -8.32
N SER A 225 18.29 25.89 -7.54
CA SER A 225 18.07 24.48 -7.86
C SER A 225 17.03 24.28 -8.94
N VAL A 226 17.25 23.27 -9.78
CA VAL A 226 16.26 22.65 -10.66
C VAL A 226 15.85 21.31 -10.07
N TYR A 227 14.57 20.99 -10.18
CA TYR A 227 14.00 19.72 -9.74
C TYR A 227 13.23 19.05 -10.87
N VAL A 228 13.17 17.73 -10.84
CA VAL A 228 12.25 16.92 -11.65
C VAL A 228 11.23 16.32 -10.70
N GLN A 229 9.95 16.65 -10.89
CA GLN A 229 8.83 16.08 -10.16
C GLN A 229 8.15 15.03 -11.05
N THR A 230 8.06 13.80 -10.56
CA THR A 230 7.37 12.68 -11.24
C THR A 230 6.29 12.10 -10.33
N SER A 231 5.53 11.12 -10.83
CA SER A 231 4.61 10.31 -10.02
C SER A 231 5.31 9.55 -8.88
N ARG A 232 6.63 9.33 -8.98
CA ARG A 232 7.45 8.68 -7.93
C ARG A 232 7.95 9.66 -6.87
N GLY A 233 7.77 10.96 -7.06
CA GLY A 233 8.19 12.01 -6.13
C GLY A 233 9.10 13.06 -6.76
N LEU A 234 9.72 13.87 -5.91
CA LEU A 234 10.61 14.96 -6.28
C LEU A 234 12.07 14.49 -6.30
N SER A 235 12.86 15.00 -7.24
CA SER A 235 14.29 14.70 -7.32
C SER A 235 15.12 15.48 -6.30
N ASN A 236 16.42 15.19 -6.25
CA ASN A 236 17.39 16.14 -5.73
C ASN A 236 17.27 17.49 -6.46
N GLY A 237 17.58 18.57 -5.73
CA GLY A 237 17.68 19.91 -6.30
C GLY A 237 19.09 20.16 -6.80
N GLU A 238 19.28 20.12 -8.11
CA GLU A 238 20.61 20.32 -8.72
C GLU A 238 20.80 21.81 -9.09
N PRO A 239 21.86 22.49 -8.63
CA PRO A 239 22.03 23.93 -8.84
C PRO A 239 22.40 24.27 -10.29
N VAL A 240 21.76 25.28 -10.84
CA VAL A 240 22.09 25.88 -12.14
C VAL A 240 22.12 27.40 -12.04
N GLN A 241 23.03 28.03 -12.77
CA GLN A 241 23.05 29.48 -12.88
C GLN A 241 22.23 29.95 -14.10
N ILE A 242 21.13 30.65 -13.82
CA ILE A 242 20.32 31.28 -14.86
C ILE A 242 20.83 32.69 -15.15
N ILE A 243 21.18 32.93 -16.41
CA ILE A 243 21.63 34.22 -16.91
C ILE A 243 20.42 35.00 -17.43
N ASN A 244 20.00 35.99 -16.64
CA ASN A 244 18.96 36.95 -17.00
C ASN A 244 19.60 38.28 -17.37
N GLN A 245 20.31 38.36 -18.50
CA GLN A 245 20.80 39.65 -19.00
C GLN A 245 19.69 40.36 -19.79
N PRO A 246 19.58 41.70 -19.72
CA PRO A 246 20.47 42.64 -19.02
C PRO A 246 20.05 42.93 -17.55
N GLY A 247 19.17 42.13 -16.95
CA GLY A 247 18.58 42.46 -15.66
C GLY A 247 17.74 41.35 -15.03
N LYS A 248 17.44 41.50 -13.74
CA LYS A 248 16.68 40.51 -12.96
C LYS A 248 15.20 40.91 -12.87
N LYS A 249 14.33 39.90 -12.73
CA LYS A 249 12.92 40.06 -12.39
C LYS A 249 12.71 39.63 -10.93
N LEU A 250 12.01 40.45 -10.16
CA LEU A 250 11.51 40.15 -8.82
C LEU A 250 9.99 40.14 -8.86
N TYR A 251 9.39 39.14 -8.22
CA TYR A 251 7.93 38.98 -8.15
C TYR A 251 7.44 39.33 -6.75
N SER A 252 6.67 40.40 -6.63
CA SER A 252 6.21 41.00 -5.36
C SER A 252 4.69 41.21 -5.35
N ASP A 253 4.16 41.78 -4.27
CA ASP A 253 2.76 42.23 -4.13
C ASP A 253 1.72 41.22 -4.67
N GLN A 254 1.72 40.00 -4.13
CA GLN A 254 0.77 38.96 -4.52
C GLN A 254 -0.69 39.43 -4.34
N ARG A 255 -1.50 39.29 -5.39
CA ARG A 255 -2.94 39.56 -5.37
C ARG A 255 -3.71 38.39 -5.97
N THR A 256 -4.82 38.03 -5.33
CA THR A 256 -5.70 36.98 -5.86
C THR A 256 -6.98 37.61 -6.38
N TYR A 257 -7.32 37.28 -7.62
CA TYR A 257 -8.50 37.73 -8.33
C TYR A 257 -9.45 36.57 -8.60
N THR A 258 -10.74 36.88 -8.62
CA THR A 258 -11.76 35.98 -9.13
C THR A 258 -12.14 36.44 -10.53
N VAL A 259 -11.91 35.61 -11.53
CA VAL A 259 -12.27 35.88 -12.93
C VAL A 259 -13.49 35.03 -13.28
N SER A 260 -14.59 35.66 -13.66
CA SER A 260 -15.79 34.94 -14.12
C SER A 260 -15.93 35.08 -15.63
N LEU A 261 -16.14 33.96 -16.30
CA LEU A 261 -16.35 33.86 -17.74
C LEU A 261 -17.69 33.17 -18.00
N ASN A 262 -18.60 33.86 -18.69
CA ASN A 262 -19.87 33.32 -19.12
C ASN A 262 -19.90 33.32 -20.66
N VAL A 263 -20.35 32.22 -21.24
CA VAL A 263 -20.55 32.04 -22.67
C VAL A 263 -22.00 31.66 -22.89
N ASP A 264 -22.74 32.51 -23.60
CA ASP A 264 -24.12 32.25 -24.00
C ASP A 264 -24.20 32.08 -25.52
N ILE A 265 -24.74 30.94 -25.95
CA ILE A 265 -25.01 30.62 -27.35
C ILE A 265 -26.51 30.66 -27.56
N THR A 266 -26.97 31.68 -28.29
CA THR A 266 -28.38 31.96 -28.55
C THR A 266 -28.71 31.75 -30.03
N ASN A 267 -30.00 31.80 -30.38
CA ASN A 267 -30.48 31.64 -31.76
C ASN A 267 -29.98 30.37 -32.45
N ILE A 268 -29.92 29.27 -31.69
CA ILE A 268 -29.49 27.97 -32.19
C ILE A 268 -30.46 27.52 -33.29
N ALA A 269 -29.91 27.06 -34.40
CA ALA A 269 -30.61 26.34 -35.46
C ALA A 269 -29.85 25.04 -35.70
N ALA A 270 -30.51 23.89 -35.51
CA ALA A 270 -29.85 22.59 -35.55
C ALA A 270 -30.83 21.48 -35.99
N GLU A 271 -30.30 20.45 -36.65
CA GLU A 271 -31.01 19.24 -37.09
C GLU A 271 -30.87 18.10 -36.08
N ASP A 272 -31.71 17.06 -36.13
CA ASP A 272 -31.62 15.95 -35.18
C ASP A 272 -30.28 15.20 -35.26
N GLY A 273 -29.80 14.70 -34.11
CA GLY A 273 -28.51 13.98 -34.03
C GLY A 273 -27.26 14.88 -34.06
N ASN A 274 -27.39 16.15 -33.67
CA ASN A 274 -26.29 17.10 -33.64
C ASN A 274 -25.47 17.08 -32.33
N MET A 275 -24.26 17.64 -32.40
CA MET A 275 -23.37 17.85 -31.26
C MET A 275 -22.56 19.15 -31.44
N LEU A 276 -22.38 19.89 -30.35
CA LEU A 276 -21.48 21.03 -30.26
C LEU A 276 -20.41 20.76 -29.20
N LEU A 277 -19.14 20.76 -29.62
CA LEU A 277 -18.00 20.75 -28.73
C LEU A 277 -17.51 22.19 -28.51
N LEU A 278 -17.88 22.78 -27.37
CA LEU A 278 -17.47 24.13 -26.99
C LEU A 278 -16.12 24.08 -26.27
N ARG A 279 -15.16 24.88 -26.75
CA ARG A 279 -13.82 24.98 -26.18
C ARG A 279 -13.63 26.35 -25.54
N ILE A 280 -13.34 26.37 -24.24
CA ILE A 280 -13.19 27.59 -23.46
C ILE A 280 -11.75 27.67 -22.94
N PRO A 281 -11.01 28.76 -23.20
CA PRO A 281 -9.65 28.89 -22.69
C PRO A 281 -9.65 29.10 -21.18
N ARG A 282 -8.72 28.43 -20.49
CA ARG A 282 -8.39 28.72 -19.09
C ARG A 282 -7.47 29.94 -19.04
N PRO A 283 -7.45 30.72 -17.94
CA PRO A 283 -6.40 31.70 -17.72
C PRO A 283 -5.02 31.05 -17.91
N VAL A 284 -4.12 31.75 -18.58
CA VAL A 284 -2.79 31.22 -18.91
C VAL A 284 -1.90 31.26 -17.67
N ALA A 285 -1.22 30.15 -17.36
CA ALA A 285 -0.21 30.13 -16.31
C ALA A 285 1.11 30.75 -16.83
N SER A 286 1.69 31.65 -16.06
CA SER A 286 2.96 32.32 -16.37
C SER A 286 3.74 32.62 -15.09
N ALA A 287 4.92 33.22 -15.22
CA ALA A 287 5.67 33.68 -14.06
C ALA A 287 4.93 34.76 -13.24
N THR A 288 4.05 35.54 -13.89
CA THR A 288 3.28 36.61 -13.24
C THR A 288 1.89 36.18 -12.81
N GLN A 289 1.34 35.12 -13.40
CA GLN A 289 -0.03 34.65 -13.18
C GLN A 289 -0.03 33.15 -12.85
N ARG A 290 -0.33 32.82 -11.60
CA ARG A 290 -0.14 31.49 -11.00
C ARG A 290 -1.34 31.06 -10.19
N ASN A 291 -1.29 29.82 -9.68
CA ASN A 291 -2.32 29.22 -8.83
C ASN A 291 -3.73 29.35 -9.41
N ILE A 292 -3.86 28.95 -10.68
CA ILE A 292 -5.11 29.05 -11.43
C ILE A 292 -5.96 27.84 -11.10
N GLU A 293 -7.05 28.08 -10.38
CA GLU A 293 -7.99 27.06 -9.91
C GLU A 293 -9.39 27.37 -10.44
N ILE A 294 -10.14 26.35 -10.84
CA ILE A 294 -11.55 26.50 -11.21
C ILE A 294 -12.35 26.28 -9.94
N THR A 295 -13.03 27.32 -9.46
CA THR A 295 -13.87 27.25 -8.25
C THR A 295 -15.33 26.94 -8.58
N ARG A 296 -15.77 27.26 -9.80
CA ARG A 296 -17.11 26.95 -10.30
C ARG A 296 -17.05 26.66 -11.79
N SER A 297 -17.79 25.65 -12.22
CA SER A 297 -18.00 25.31 -13.64
C SER A 297 -19.41 24.77 -13.83
N GLU A 298 -20.22 25.47 -14.62
CA GLU A 298 -21.60 25.07 -14.91
C GLU A 298 -21.88 25.22 -16.41
N PRO A 299 -22.27 24.15 -17.13
CA PRO A 299 -22.37 22.76 -16.66
C PRO A 299 -21.00 22.15 -16.33
N ALA A 300 -21.00 20.90 -15.85
CA ALA A 300 -19.77 20.15 -15.63
C ALA A 300 -19.03 19.94 -16.97
N PRO A 301 -17.73 20.19 -17.03
CA PRO A 301 -16.97 20.06 -18.25
C PRO A 301 -16.79 18.57 -18.62
N TYR A 302 -16.77 18.28 -19.91
CA TYR A 302 -16.37 16.97 -20.43
C TYR A 302 -14.87 16.72 -20.17
N LEU A 303 -14.04 17.74 -20.39
CA LEU A 303 -12.64 17.75 -19.98
C LEU A 303 -12.33 19.10 -19.32
N GLU A 304 -11.90 19.09 -18.06
CA GLU A 304 -11.67 20.32 -17.29
C GLU A 304 -10.38 21.05 -17.70
N ASN A 305 -9.33 20.31 -18.06
CA ASN A 305 -8.06 20.90 -18.44
C ASN A 305 -7.30 20.02 -19.42
N TYR A 306 -7.56 20.20 -20.71
CA TYR A 306 -6.75 19.59 -21.76
C TYR A 306 -5.96 20.68 -22.48
N ARG A 307 -4.65 20.74 -22.20
CA ARG A 307 -3.72 21.74 -22.75
C ARG A 307 -4.18 23.20 -22.57
N GLY A 308 -4.70 23.53 -21.39
CA GLY A 308 -5.18 24.88 -21.08
C GLY A 308 -6.57 25.21 -21.60
N MET A 309 -7.31 24.22 -22.14
CA MET A 309 -8.68 24.39 -22.61
C MET A 309 -9.64 23.54 -21.76
N ILE A 310 -10.81 24.09 -21.48
CA ILE A 310 -11.98 23.39 -20.96
C ILE A 310 -12.85 22.99 -22.14
N PHE A 311 -13.35 21.76 -22.14
CA PHE A 311 -14.25 21.24 -23.16
C PHE A 311 -15.62 20.97 -22.56
N HIS A 312 -16.65 21.50 -23.21
CA HIS A 312 -18.05 21.13 -22.98
C HIS A 312 -18.61 20.43 -24.20
N GLN A 313 -19.36 19.36 -23.97
CA GLN A 313 -20.06 18.63 -25.02
C GLN A 313 -21.56 18.84 -24.81
N PHE A 314 -22.19 19.50 -25.78
CA PHE A 314 -23.63 19.66 -25.84
C PHE A 314 -24.17 18.78 -26.96
N GLU A 315 -25.18 17.97 -26.67
CA GLU A 315 -25.82 17.07 -27.63
C GLU A 315 -27.28 17.44 -27.82
N ASN A 316 -27.83 17.07 -28.99
CA ASN A 316 -29.25 17.24 -29.30
C ASN A 316 -29.72 18.70 -29.10
N LEU A 317 -28.92 19.64 -29.59
CA LEU A 317 -29.23 21.06 -29.58
C LEU A 317 -30.56 21.29 -30.28
N ARG A 318 -31.42 22.15 -29.71
CA ARG A 318 -32.77 22.42 -30.22
C ARG A 318 -32.91 23.87 -30.65
N PRO A 319 -33.63 24.15 -31.75
CA PRO A 319 -33.94 25.50 -32.15
C PRO A 319 -34.61 26.32 -31.04
N GLY A 320 -34.22 27.59 -30.90
CA GLY A 320 -34.81 28.52 -29.94
C GLY A 320 -34.41 28.31 -28.46
N ARG A 321 -33.51 27.37 -28.16
CA ARG A 321 -32.88 27.26 -26.82
C ARG A 321 -31.61 28.12 -26.74
N THR A 322 -31.28 28.53 -25.51
CA THR A 322 -29.98 29.10 -25.16
C THR A 322 -29.14 28.04 -24.48
N LEU A 323 -27.89 27.91 -24.89
CA LEU A 323 -26.87 27.16 -24.15
C LEU A 323 -25.98 28.14 -23.41
N SER A 324 -25.67 27.82 -22.16
CA SER A 324 -24.80 28.64 -21.32
C SER A 324 -23.71 27.78 -20.71
N ALA A 325 -22.49 28.32 -20.68
CA ALA A 325 -21.38 27.77 -19.93
C ALA A 325 -20.75 28.89 -19.10
N SER A 326 -20.60 28.65 -17.80
CA SER A 326 -20.10 29.60 -16.82
C SER A 326 -18.92 28.99 -16.07
N HIS A 327 -17.85 29.75 -15.94
CA HIS A 327 -16.67 29.38 -15.17
C HIS A 327 -16.25 30.51 -14.25
N THR A 328 -15.84 30.15 -13.04
CA THR A 328 -15.19 31.05 -12.11
C THR A 328 -13.80 30.50 -11.81
N PHE A 329 -12.79 31.35 -12.01
CA PHE A 329 -11.40 31.04 -11.78
C PHE A 329 -10.87 31.86 -10.60
N LEU A 330 -10.14 31.21 -9.71
CA LEU A 330 -9.22 31.89 -8.80
C LEU A 330 -7.88 32.03 -9.50
N VAL A 331 -7.33 33.24 -9.53
CA VAL A 331 -6.06 33.54 -10.22
C VAL A 331 -5.20 34.41 -9.32
N THR A 332 -4.00 33.93 -9.00
CA THR A 332 -3.01 34.74 -8.28
C THR A 332 -2.09 35.45 -9.26
N VAL A 333 -1.92 36.75 -9.09
CA VAL A 333 -1.08 37.62 -9.93
C VAL A 333 -0.03 38.30 -9.05
N TYR A 334 1.16 38.49 -9.60
CA TYR A 334 2.29 39.14 -8.94
C TYR A 334 2.69 40.42 -9.68
N ARG A 335 3.06 41.46 -8.92
CA ARG A 335 3.78 42.60 -9.48
C ARG A 335 5.15 42.12 -9.95
N VAL A 336 5.62 42.66 -11.07
CA VAL A 336 6.97 42.43 -11.56
C VAL A 336 7.78 43.69 -11.41
N GLU A 337 8.89 43.58 -10.69
CA GLU A 337 9.91 44.60 -10.61
C GLU A 337 11.13 44.13 -11.40
N THR A 338 11.63 45.01 -12.27
CA THR A 338 12.79 44.72 -13.10
C THR A 338 13.95 45.61 -12.70
N GLU A 339 15.08 44.99 -12.35
CA GLU A 339 16.34 45.68 -12.16
C GLU A 339 17.20 45.50 -13.41
N ILE A 340 17.43 46.57 -14.17
CA ILE A 340 18.16 46.53 -15.44
C ILE A 340 19.54 47.16 -15.27
N THR A 341 20.58 46.42 -15.63
CA THR A 341 21.95 46.95 -15.73
C THR A 341 22.12 47.62 -17.08
N ALA A 342 21.98 48.95 -17.13
CA ALA A 342 22.00 49.73 -18.37
C ALA A 342 23.19 49.40 -19.29
N ASN A 343 24.38 49.21 -18.74
CA ASN A 343 25.60 48.92 -19.49
C ASN A 343 25.62 47.53 -20.16
N GLN A 344 24.70 46.63 -19.79
CA GLN A 344 24.56 45.28 -20.38
C GLN A 344 23.45 45.21 -21.44
N VAL A 345 22.68 46.29 -21.62
CA VAL A 345 21.66 46.36 -22.66
C VAL A 345 22.36 46.41 -24.02
N ARG A 346 22.02 45.47 -24.92
CA ARG A 346 22.61 45.45 -26.26
C ARG A 346 22.21 46.73 -27.01
N PRO A 347 23.17 47.52 -27.52
CA PRO A 347 22.84 48.65 -28.38
C PRO A 347 22.17 48.15 -29.67
N TYR A 348 21.18 48.91 -30.14
CA TYR A 348 20.39 48.62 -31.34
C TYR A 348 21.10 49.01 -32.63
#